data_AF-A0A2D5ABK7-F1
#
_entry.id   AF-A0A2D5ABK7-F1
#
_cell.length_a   1.000
_cell.length_b   1.000
_cell.length_c   1.000
_cell.angle_alpha   90.00
_cell.angle_beta   90.00
_cell.angle_gamma   90.00
#
_symmetry.space_group_name_H-M   'P 1'
#
loop_
_entity.id
_entity.type
_entity.pdbx_description
1 polymer ?
#
loop_
_entity_poly.entity_id
_entity_poly.type
_entity_poly.pdbx_seq_one_letter_code
_entity_poly.pdbx_strand_id
1 'polypeptide(L)'
;MNLRSAVSAIILGSTSWLAACSSDPAVTPSAGSAAVGAATYAEEDPRPGLVVDRWSLPEAGPPLDAILAAVQSEGSASIPGTAAMQRNGFQVLIIGPRQLEVLRRTLGANAYRGKTWHGEAIGWRNLASRRLGRGTVLLLDGRARRMDDRTVALAARGYSIPTVDDAAIHVELAPYLVESSIDPMSTRRIGDLRGIPLCHGIECTLEPGEAVIIASIPRLRRGPSPVTEPDEATTEESGPTADASDPAPVAGIGAGPVAPLPPTAAELLLDDTGVRNRGLMVITGRPHPSVGVPDIEPAAEPTSEATS
;
A
#
# COMPACT_ATOMS: atom_id res chain seq x y z
N MET A 1 20.51 31.99 54.10
CA MET A 1 21.92 31.87 53.68
C MET A 1 21.92 31.54 52.20
N ASN A 2 22.41 32.48 51.40
CA ASN A 2 22.48 32.45 49.94
C ASN A 2 23.69 31.64 49.48
N LEU A 3 23.58 30.93 48.36
CA LEU A 3 24.65 30.80 47.37
C LEU A 3 24.02 30.53 46.00
N ARG A 4 23.87 31.62 45.25
CA ARG A 4 23.78 31.63 43.79
C ARG A 4 25.18 31.32 43.25
N SER A 5 25.29 30.53 42.19
CA SER A 5 26.40 30.66 41.25
C SER A 5 25.89 30.51 39.82
N ALA A 6 26.22 31.52 39.04
CA ALA A 6 25.90 31.69 37.63
C ALA A 6 27.20 31.56 36.81
N VAL A 7 27.07 31.75 35.49
CA VAL A 7 28.12 32.03 34.49
C VAL A 7 28.81 30.75 33.95
N SER A 8 28.95 30.48 32.65
CA SER A 8 29.02 31.34 31.46
C SER A 8 28.56 30.62 30.19
N ALA A 9 28.02 31.40 29.26
CA ALA A 9 27.77 31.04 27.87
C ALA A 9 29.07 31.06 27.06
N ILE A 10 29.22 30.11 26.12
CA ILE A 10 30.09 30.26 24.95
C ILE A 10 29.26 29.92 23.72
N ILE A 11 29.00 30.96 22.93
CA ILE A 11 28.43 30.92 21.59
C ILE A 11 29.60 30.88 20.61
N LEU A 12 29.66 29.81 19.80
CA LEU A 12 30.39 29.71 18.54
C LEU A 12 29.47 28.85 17.66
N GLY A 13 28.87 29.32 16.56
CA GLY A 13 29.36 30.33 15.62
C GLY A 13 30.02 29.64 14.44
N SER A 14 29.26 28.86 13.66
CA SER A 14 29.70 28.34 12.37
C SER A 14 28.52 28.23 11.41
N THR A 15 28.25 29.36 10.75
CA THR A 15 27.46 29.48 9.53
C THR A 15 28.31 29.01 8.36
N SER A 16 27.99 27.86 7.77
CA SER A 16 28.54 27.45 6.47
C SER A 16 27.52 27.72 5.38
N TRP A 17 28.00 28.46 4.39
CA TRP A 17 27.25 29.04 3.29
C TRP A 17 26.79 28.01 2.24
N LEU A 18 25.59 28.28 1.75
CA LEU A 18 25.03 28.12 0.40
C LEU A 18 25.92 27.45 -0.67
N ALA A 19 25.39 26.38 -1.25
CA ALA A 19 25.53 26.07 -2.67
C ALA A 19 24.15 25.63 -3.19
N ALA A 20 23.35 26.61 -3.60
CA ALA A 20 22.14 26.40 -4.38
C ALA A 20 22.56 26.22 -5.84
N CYS A 21 22.51 24.99 -6.35
CA CYS A 21 22.57 24.74 -7.79
C CYS A 21 21.17 24.97 -8.37
N SER A 22 20.82 26.24 -8.61
CA SER A 22 19.72 26.60 -9.49
C SER A 22 20.23 26.55 -10.92
N SER A 23 19.87 25.50 -11.66
CA SER A 23 20.00 25.50 -13.11
C SER A 23 18.62 25.77 -13.70
N ASP A 24 18.40 27.01 -14.13
CA ASP A 24 17.35 27.34 -15.10
C ASP A 24 17.69 26.68 -16.44
N PRO A 25 16.76 25.96 -17.09
CA PRO A 25 16.83 25.75 -18.52
C PRO A 25 16.06 26.84 -19.26
N ALA A 26 16.75 27.47 -20.19
CA ALA A 26 16.23 28.43 -21.14
C ALA A 26 14.98 27.93 -21.90
N VAL A 27 14.00 28.81 -22.05
CA VAL A 27 12.83 28.61 -22.90
C VAL A 27 13.20 28.94 -24.35
N THR A 28 13.10 27.96 -25.24
CA THR A 28 13.01 28.18 -26.69
C THR A 28 11.83 27.35 -27.22
N PRO A 29 10.90 27.93 -28.00
CA PRO A 29 9.73 27.21 -28.49
C PRO A 29 10.09 26.42 -29.75
N SER A 30 9.70 25.14 -29.81
CA SER A 30 9.56 24.44 -31.09
C SER A 30 8.33 23.54 -31.03
N ALA A 31 7.43 23.83 -31.97
CA ALA A 31 6.22 23.08 -32.23
C ALA A 31 6.54 21.68 -32.77
N GLY A 32 5.62 20.74 -32.50
CA GLY A 32 5.34 19.61 -33.37
C GLY A 32 6.16 18.35 -33.11
N SER A 33 5.71 17.52 -32.17
CA SER A 33 5.36 16.11 -32.43
C SER A 33 4.95 15.47 -31.10
N ALA A 34 3.66 15.19 -30.95
CA ALA A 34 3.17 14.37 -29.85
C ALA A 34 3.59 12.92 -30.10
N ALA A 35 4.86 12.62 -29.81
CA ALA A 35 5.27 11.25 -29.55
C ALA A 35 4.56 10.83 -28.26
N VAL A 36 3.68 9.84 -28.38
CA VAL A 36 3.14 9.09 -27.24
C VAL A 36 4.35 8.46 -26.55
N GLY A 37 4.89 9.17 -25.56
CA GLY A 37 6.05 8.72 -24.80
C GLY A 37 5.69 7.43 -24.09
N ALA A 38 6.37 6.35 -24.46
CA ALA A 38 6.33 5.12 -23.70
C ALA A 38 6.71 5.46 -22.26
N ALA A 39 5.76 5.22 -21.34
CA ALA A 39 5.96 5.28 -19.90
C ALA A 39 7.24 4.52 -19.53
N THR A 40 8.35 5.23 -19.35
CA THR A 40 9.62 4.61 -19.00
C THR A 40 9.57 4.37 -17.50
N TYR A 41 9.18 3.15 -17.12
CA TYR A 41 9.32 2.68 -15.75
C TYR A 41 10.80 2.82 -15.35
N ALA A 42 11.06 3.43 -14.19
CA ALA A 42 12.42 3.58 -13.69
C ALA A 42 13.13 2.22 -13.73
N GLU A 43 14.35 2.21 -14.24
CA GLU A 43 15.15 1.02 -14.47
C GLU A 43 15.17 0.12 -13.22
N GLU A 44 15.15 -1.17 -13.48
CA GLU A 44 15.06 -2.19 -12.45
C GLU A 44 16.36 -2.24 -11.64
N ASP A 45 16.38 -1.60 -10.46
CA ASP A 45 17.51 -1.62 -9.52
C ASP A 45 18.09 -3.03 -9.32
N PRO A 46 19.33 -3.30 -9.78
CA PRO A 46 19.89 -4.65 -9.85
C PRO A 46 20.21 -5.24 -8.46
N ARG A 47 20.11 -4.45 -7.39
CA ARG A 47 20.50 -4.88 -6.05
C ARG A 47 19.49 -5.88 -5.46
N PRO A 48 19.96 -6.95 -4.80
CA PRO A 48 19.10 -7.85 -4.05
C PRO A 48 18.30 -7.15 -2.94
N GLY A 49 17.19 -7.77 -2.57
CA GLY A 49 16.35 -7.39 -1.44
C GLY A 49 14.94 -6.91 -1.83
N LEU A 50 14.29 -6.27 -0.86
CA LEU A 50 12.91 -5.84 -0.95
C LEU A 50 12.81 -4.48 -1.65
N VAL A 51 11.91 -4.38 -2.61
CA VAL A 51 11.60 -3.16 -3.36
C VAL A 51 10.11 -2.87 -3.23
N VAL A 52 9.77 -1.62 -2.91
CA VAL A 52 8.38 -1.18 -2.80
C VAL A 52 8.11 -0.04 -3.78
N ASP A 53 7.24 -0.31 -4.74
CA ASP A 53 6.72 0.67 -5.68
C ASP A 53 5.40 1.21 -5.14
N ARG A 54 5.25 2.54 -5.13
CA ARG A 54 4.02 3.24 -4.72
C ARG A 54 3.31 3.80 -5.93
N TRP A 55 2.01 3.58 -5.95
CA TRP A 55 1.11 4.04 -7.00
C TRP A 55 -0.11 4.73 -6.37
N SER A 56 -0.64 5.70 -7.09
CA SER A 56 -1.77 6.52 -6.72
C SER A 56 -2.71 6.57 -7.91
N LEU A 57 -3.84 5.89 -7.78
CA LEU A 57 -4.86 5.84 -8.81
C LEU A 57 -5.71 7.11 -8.79
N PRO A 58 -5.90 7.79 -9.94
CA PRO A 58 -6.77 8.95 -10.02
C PRO A 58 -8.24 8.55 -9.84
N GLU A 59 -9.06 9.46 -9.30
CA GLU A 59 -10.51 9.23 -9.10
C GLU A 59 -11.25 8.96 -10.42
N ALA A 60 -10.78 9.53 -11.54
CA ALA A 60 -11.35 9.36 -12.88
C ALA A 60 -10.86 8.10 -13.64
N GLY A 61 -10.00 7.27 -13.03
CA GLY A 61 -9.47 6.05 -13.63
C GLY A 61 -10.41 4.84 -13.51
N PRO A 62 -10.06 3.70 -14.14
CA PRO A 62 -10.78 2.45 -13.90
C PRO A 62 -10.81 2.13 -12.40
N PRO A 63 -11.92 1.58 -11.87
CA PRO A 63 -12.01 1.23 -10.47
C PRO A 63 -10.87 0.31 -10.07
N LEU A 64 -10.25 0.56 -8.91
CA LEU A 64 -9.20 -0.30 -8.36
C LEU A 64 -9.61 -1.79 -8.40
N ASP A 65 -10.88 -2.09 -8.08
CA ASP A 65 -11.41 -3.45 -8.09
C ASP A 65 -11.34 -4.09 -9.48
N ALA A 66 -11.56 -3.33 -10.56
CA ALA A 66 -11.44 -3.82 -11.93
C ALA A 66 -9.97 -4.10 -12.29
N ILE A 67 -9.05 -3.25 -11.85
CA ILE A 67 -7.61 -3.44 -12.05
C ILE A 67 -7.14 -4.70 -11.32
N LEU A 68 -7.55 -4.88 -10.05
CA LEU A 68 -7.18 -6.03 -9.25
C LEU A 68 -7.82 -7.33 -9.79
N ALA A 69 -9.08 -7.27 -10.23
CA ALA A 69 -9.74 -8.42 -10.86
C ALA A 69 -9.04 -8.87 -12.16
N ALA A 70 -8.51 -7.92 -12.94
CA ALA A 70 -7.80 -8.23 -14.19
C ALA A 70 -6.46 -8.96 -13.97
N VAL A 71 -5.86 -8.85 -12.78
CA VAL A 71 -4.57 -9.48 -12.46
C VAL A 71 -4.70 -10.64 -11.47
N GLN A 72 -5.89 -10.84 -10.91
CA GLN A 72 -6.18 -11.95 -10.03
C GLN A 72 -6.19 -13.25 -10.84
N SER A 73 -5.33 -14.20 -10.47
CA SER A 73 -5.28 -15.51 -11.14
C SER A 73 -6.22 -16.49 -10.45
N GLU A 74 -6.99 -17.26 -11.23
CA GLU A 74 -7.80 -18.36 -10.73
C GLU A 74 -6.87 -19.41 -10.09
N GLY A 75 -7.10 -19.71 -8.81
CA GLY A 75 -6.29 -20.68 -8.07
C GLY A 75 -5.13 -20.10 -7.24
N SER A 76 -4.98 -18.77 -7.14
CA SER A 76 -4.00 -18.17 -6.23
C SER A 76 -4.30 -18.60 -4.78
N ALA A 77 -3.33 -19.27 -4.14
CA ALA A 77 -3.47 -19.73 -2.77
C ALA A 77 -3.66 -18.54 -1.83
N SER A 78 -4.65 -18.63 -0.93
CA SER A 78 -4.88 -17.58 0.06
C SER A 78 -3.73 -17.53 1.05
N ILE A 79 -3.06 -16.39 1.13
CA ILE A 79 -1.95 -16.17 2.06
C ILE A 79 -2.51 -16.12 3.49
N PRO A 80 -1.91 -16.82 4.47
CA PRO A 80 -2.28 -16.67 5.87
C PRO A 80 -2.33 -15.20 6.31
N GLY A 81 -3.36 -14.83 7.06
CA GLY A 81 -3.55 -13.47 7.56
C GLY A 81 -4.24 -12.48 6.61
N THR A 82 -4.43 -12.82 5.33
CA THR A 82 -5.18 -11.99 4.37
C THR A 82 -6.59 -11.63 4.86
N ALA A 83 -7.32 -12.56 5.45
CA ALA A 83 -8.65 -12.30 6.01
C ALA A 83 -8.62 -11.28 7.18
N ALA A 84 -7.55 -11.28 7.99
CA ALA A 84 -7.37 -10.32 9.07
C ALA A 84 -6.97 -8.93 8.55
N MET A 85 -6.11 -8.90 7.53
CA MET A 85 -5.79 -7.68 6.77
C MET A 85 -7.03 -7.07 6.13
N GLN A 86 -7.88 -7.89 5.50
CA GLN A 86 -9.12 -7.48 4.84
C GLN A 86 -10.11 -6.80 5.77
N ARG A 87 -10.28 -7.30 6.99
CA ARG A 87 -11.13 -6.64 8.01
C ARG A 87 -10.66 -5.24 8.38
N ASN A 88 -9.39 -4.92 8.12
CA ASN A 88 -8.77 -3.61 8.34
C ASN A 88 -8.61 -2.80 7.03
N GLY A 89 -9.31 -3.23 5.98
CA GLY A 89 -9.43 -2.53 4.70
C GLY A 89 -8.33 -2.85 3.69
N PHE A 90 -7.43 -3.79 3.97
CA PHE A 90 -6.35 -4.15 3.05
C PHE A 90 -6.77 -5.31 2.14
N GLN A 91 -6.62 -5.13 0.83
CA GLN A 91 -6.62 -6.23 -0.12
C GLN A 91 -5.18 -6.61 -0.42
N VAL A 92 -4.86 -7.90 -0.30
CA VAL A 92 -3.51 -8.43 -0.51
C VAL A 92 -3.58 -9.58 -1.52
N LEU A 93 -2.72 -9.53 -2.53
CA LEU A 93 -2.66 -10.52 -3.61
C LEU A 93 -1.19 -10.81 -3.93
N ILE A 94 -0.85 -12.08 -4.19
CA ILE A 94 0.39 -12.43 -4.88
C ILE A 94 0.08 -12.57 -6.37
N ILE A 95 0.94 -12.00 -7.20
CA ILE A 95 0.82 -12.06 -8.64
C ILE A 95 2.16 -12.46 -9.25
N GLY A 96 2.07 -13.25 -10.33
CA GLY A 96 3.22 -13.66 -11.12
C GLY A 96 3.77 -12.53 -12.02
N PRO A 97 4.92 -12.77 -12.68
CA PRO A 97 5.61 -11.77 -13.48
C PRO A 97 4.75 -11.25 -14.66
N ARG A 98 3.99 -12.12 -15.32
CA ARG A 98 3.10 -11.71 -16.43
C ARG A 98 1.99 -10.77 -15.94
N GLN A 99 1.37 -11.08 -14.81
CA GLN A 99 0.33 -10.27 -14.19
C GLN A 99 0.89 -8.93 -13.69
N LEU A 100 2.14 -8.91 -13.21
CA LEU A 100 2.84 -7.68 -12.81
C LEU A 100 3.06 -6.74 -14.00
N GLU A 101 3.44 -7.27 -15.15
CA GLU A 101 3.55 -6.48 -16.38
C GLU A 101 2.18 -5.90 -16.82
N VAL A 102 1.12 -6.72 -16.75
CA VAL A 102 -0.26 -6.27 -17.04
C VAL A 102 -0.69 -5.18 -16.07
N LEU A 103 -0.39 -5.33 -14.78
CA LEU A 103 -0.68 -4.33 -13.76
C LEU A 103 0.05 -3.01 -14.08
N ARG A 104 1.36 -3.07 -14.30
CA ARG A 104 2.18 -1.89 -14.65
C ARG A 104 1.63 -1.22 -15.90
N ARG A 105 1.29 -1.95 -16.95
CA ARG A 105 0.73 -1.39 -18.18
C ARG A 105 -0.62 -0.70 -17.93
N THR A 106 -1.49 -1.32 -17.12
CA THR A 106 -2.83 -0.81 -16.80
C THR A 106 -2.78 0.46 -15.95
N LEU A 107 -1.89 0.51 -14.96
CA LEU A 107 -1.74 1.67 -14.08
C LEU A 107 -1.17 2.89 -14.83
N GLY A 108 -0.22 2.65 -15.73
CA GLY A 108 0.46 3.69 -16.51
C GLY A 108 1.38 4.61 -15.68
N ALA A 109 2.34 5.27 -16.34
CA ALA A 109 3.34 6.10 -15.64
C ALA A 109 2.73 7.22 -14.77
N ASN A 110 1.59 7.77 -15.16
CA ASN A 110 0.96 8.88 -14.43
C ASN A 110 0.48 8.49 -13.02
N ALA A 111 0.20 7.21 -12.78
CA ALA A 111 -0.20 6.70 -11.47
C ALA A 111 1.01 6.40 -10.57
N TYR A 112 2.21 6.27 -11.13
CA TYR A 112 3.40 5.97 -10.35
C TYR A 112 3.81 7.15 -9.46
N ARG A 113 4.25 6.86 -8.23
CA ARG A 113 4.63 7.88 -7.24
C ARG A 113 6.05 7.73 -6.74
N GLY A 114 6.63 6.54 -6.86
CA GLY A 114 8.03 6.34 -6.53
C GLY A 114 8.33 4.90 -6.15
N LYS A 115 9.62 4.64 -5.97
CA LYS A 115 10.19 3.34 -5.63
C LYS A 115 11.15 3.52 -4.48
N THR A 116 11.07 2.60 -3.52
CA THR A 116 11.97 2.57 -2.37
C THR A 116 12.62 1.19 -2.30
N TRP A 117 13.94 1.15 -2.34
CA TRP A 117 14.71 -0.06 -2.08
C TRP A 117 14.98 -0.16 -0.57
N HIS A 118 14.57 -1.27 0.02
CA HIS A 118 14.75 -1.56 1.45
C HIS A 118 15.88 -2.56 1.71
N GLY A 119 16.49 -3.13 0.66
CA GLY A 119 17.55 -4.14 0.76
C GLY A 119 17.08 -5.44 1.42
N GLU A 120 18.03 -6.20 1.95
CA GLU A 120 17.77 -7.33 2.85
C GLU A 120 17.24 -6.77 4.18
N ALA A 121 15.93 -6.58 4.25
CA ALA A 121 15.25 -6.01 5.38
C ALA A 121 14.99 -7.11 6.43
N ILE A 122 16.04 -7.60 7.09
CA ILE A 122 15.93 -8.61 8.15
C ILE A 122 15.13 -8.06 9.36
N GLY A 123 15.21 -6.74 9.59
CA GLY A 123 14.37 -6.02 10.55
C GLY A 123 13.20 -5.31 9.89
N TRP A 124 12.13 -5.08 10.66
CA TRP A 124 10.95 -4.33 10.22
C TRP A 124 11.28 -2.91 9.74
N ARG A 125 10.82 -2.58 8.53
CA ARG A 125 10.93 -1.27 7.89
C ARG A 125 9.55 -0.68 7.65
N ASN A 126 9.38 0.60 7.95
CA ASN A 126 8.12 1.29 7.71
C ASN A 126 7.96 1.58 6.21
N LEU A 127 6.84 1.14 5.65
CA LEU A 127 6.44 1.41 4.28
C LEU A 127 5.54 2.65 4.20
N ALA A 128 4.67 2.81 5.20
CA ALA A 128 3.83 3.98 5.40
C ALA A 128 3.61 4.22 6.88
N SER A 129 3.44 5.49 7.26
CA SER A 129 3.06 5.86 8.62
C SER A 129 2.24 7.14 8.61
N ARG A 130 1.26 7.21 9.50
CA ARG A 130 0.40 8.39 9.66
C ARG A 130 0.17 8.68 11.12
N ARG A 131 0.48 9.91 11.52
CA ARG A 131 0.13 10.44 12.83
C ARG A 131 -1.35 10.82 12.82
N LEU A 132 -2.08 10.35 13.83
CA LEU A 132 -3.48 10.64 14.03
C LEU A 132 -3.61 11.79 15.01
N GLY A 133 -4.55 12.70 14.73
CA GLY A 133 -4.89 13.78 15.64
C GLY A 133 -5.84 13.30 16.74
N ARG A 134 -5.99 14.12 17.77
CA ARG A 134 -7.02 13.94 18.80
C ARG A 134 -8.41 13.84 18.19
N GLY A 135 -9.23 12.91 18.68
CA GLY A 135 -10.60 12.67 18.23
C GLY A 135 -10.69 11.76 17.00
N THR A 136 -9.56 11.27 16.48
CA THR A 136 -9.58 10.36 15.31
C THR A 136 -10.23 9.03 15.71
N VAL A 137 -11.24 8.62 14.94
CA VAL A 137 -11.86 7.30 15.04
C VAL A 137 -11.47 6.50 13.81
N LEU A 138 -11.02 5.27 14.01
CA LEU A 138 -10.73 4.32 12.93
C LEU A 138 -11.65 3.14 13.00
N LEU A 139 -11.96 2.56 11.86
CA LEU A 139 -12.53 1.23 11.85
C LEU A 139 -11.43 0.18 11.85
N LEU A 140 -11.39 -0.60 12.92
CA LEU A 140 -10.47 -1.72 13.10
C LEU A 140 -11.27 -2.99 13.36
N ASP A 141 -11.00 -4.05 12.61
CA ASP A 141 -11.74 -5.32 12.68
C ASP A 141 -13.28 -5.14 12.71
N GLY A 142 -13.79 -4.23 11.87
CA GLY A 142 -15.21 -3.94 11.77
C GLY A 142 -15.79 -3.08 12.91
N ARG A 143 -14.98 -2.64 13.88
CA ARG A 143 -15.42 -1.82 15.02
C ARG A 143 -14.81 -0.43 14.98
N ALA A 144 -15.62 0.59 15.27
CA ALA A 144 -15.14 1.95 15.43
C ALA A 144 -14.35 2.05 16.75
N ARG A 145 -13.08 2.42 16.67
CA ARG A 145 -12.19 2.60 17.81
C ARG A 145 -11.56 3.98 17.77
N ARG A 146 -11.55 4.65 18.91
CA ARG A 146 -10.90 5.94 19.07
C ARG A 146 -9.39 5.75 19.18
N MET A 147 -8.63 6.53 18.42
CA MET A 147 -7.20 6.36 18.18
C MET A 147 -6.48 7.70 18.35
N ASP A 148 -6.70 8.33 19.49
CA ASP A 148 -6.21 9.68 19.78
C ASP A 148 -4.69 9.72 19.90
N ASP A 149 -4.06 10.67 19.21
CA ASP A 149 -2.64 11.03 19.33
C ASP A 149 -1.68 9.83 19.13
N ARG A 150 -2.10 8.84 18.34
CA ARG A 150 -1.29 7.66 17.97
C ARG A 150 -0.71 7.78 16.57
N THR A 151 0.33 7.01 16.29
CA THR A 151 0.80 6.79 14.91
C THR A 151 0.44 5.39 14.49
N VAL A 152 -0.28 5.28 13.38
CA VAL A 152 -0.54 4.01 12.69
C VAL A 152 0.48 3.87 11.58
N ALA A 153 0.99 2.66 11.37
CA ALA A 153 1.99 2.38 10.36
C ALA A 153 1.76 1.02 9.68
N LEU A 154 2.32 0.87 8.49
CA LEU A 154 2.48 -0.40 7.79
C LEU A 154 3.97 -0.68 7.70
N ALA A 155 4.41 -1.82 8.20
CA ALA A 155 5.79 -2.25 8.09
C ALA A 155 5.89 -3.55 7.29
N ALA A 156 7.03 -3.72 6.62
CA ALA A 156 7.43 -4.98 6.04
C ALA A 156 8.86 -5.33 6.45
N ARG A 157 9.16 -6.61 6.38
CA ARG A 157 10.52 -7.13 6.37
C ARG A 157 10.61 -8.19 5.29
N GLY A 158 11.80 -8.39 4.76
CA GLY A 158 11.98 -9.43 3.76
C GLY A 158 13.44 -9.74 3.53
N TYR A 159 13.72 -11.01 3.32
CA TYR A 159 15.06 -11.53 3.18
C TYR A 159 15.11 -12.74 2.25
N SER A 160 16.24 -12.91 1.60
CA SER A 160 16.48 -14.04 0.69
C SER A 160 16.54 -15.36 1.46
N ILE A 161 15.87 -16.38 0.94
CA ILE A 161 15.93 -17.76 1.43
C ILE A 161 16.28 -18.71 0.28
N PRO A 162 17.14 -19.72 0.52
CA PRO A 162 17.38 -20.77 -0.48
C PRO A 162 16.15 -21.68 -0.56
N THR A 163 15.69 -21.99 -1.77
CA THR A 163 14.69 -23.04 -2.02
C THR A 163 15.30 -24.14 -2.89
N VAL A 164 14.54 -25.19 -3.19
CA VAL A 164 15.01 -26.31 -4.03
C VAL A 164 15.22 -25.85 -5.48
N ASP A 165 14.36 -24.96 -5.98
CA ASP A 165 14.32 -24.55 -7.38
C ASP A 165 15.19 -23.32 -7.64
N ASP A 166 15.18 -22.33 -6.74
CA ASP A 166 16.12 -21.18 -6.74
C ASP A 166 16.08 -20.41 -5.40
N ALA A 167 16.80 -19.31 -5.25
CA ALA A 167 16.58 -18.37 -4.16
C ALA A 167 15.23 -17.65 -4.32
N ALA A 168 14.50 -17.50 -3.22
CA ALA A 168 13.24 -16.77 -3.13
C ALA A 168 13.35 -15.67 -2.06
N ILE A 169 12.39 -14.74 -2.03
CA ILE A 169 12.32 -13.75 -0.94
C ILE A 169 11.19 -14.13 0.00
N HIS A 170 11.52 -14.30 1.28
CA HIS A 170 10.53 -14.31 2.34
C HIS A 170 10.07 -12.88 2.61
N VAL A 171 8.76 -12.64 2.66
CA VAL A 171 8.17 -11.34 2.95
C VAL A 171 7.18 -11.47 4.09
N GLU A 172 7.32 -10.60 5.07
CA GLU A 172 6.33 -10.38 6.11
C GLU A 172 5.85 -8.93 6.08
N LEU A 173 4.56 -8.74 6.34
CA LEU A 173 3.91 -7.44 6.33
C LEU A 173 2.92 -7.34 7.49
N ALA A 174 2.97 -6.26 8.26
CA ALA A 174 2.05 -6.04 9.37
C ALA A 174 1.67 -4.56 9.53
N PRO A 175 0.37 -4.23 9.57
CA PRO A 175 -0.10 -2.94 10.04
C PRO A 175 -0.04 -2.93 11.56
N TYR A 176 0.42 -1.81 12.14
CA TYR A 176 0.66 -1.73 13.58
C TYR A 176 0.51 -0.30 14.12
N LEU A 177 0.28 -0.21 15.42
CA LEU A 177 0.37 1.02 16.19
C LEU A 177 1.79 1.22 16.69
N VAL A 178 2.40 2.34 16.34
CA VAL A 178 3.70 2.73 16.85
C VAL A 178 3.57 3.08 18.33
N GLU A 179 4.36 2.42 19.16
CA GLU A 179 4.48 2.78 20.57
C GLU A 179 5.46 3.95 20.72
N SER A 180 5.01 4.98 21.42
CA SER A 180 5.79 6.19 21.70
C SER A 180 6.80 6.02 22.83
N SER A 181 6.68 4.97 23.65
CA SER A 181 7.58 4.67 24.75
C SER A 181 8.31 3.35 24.51
N ILE A 182 9.64 3.38 24.59
CA ILE A 182 10.46 2.18 24.70
C ILE A 182 10.39 1.75 26.17
N ASP A 183 9.73 0.63 26.47
CA ASP A 183 9.82 0.03 27.79
C ASP A 183 11.21 -0.60 27.96
N PRO A 184 12.07 -0.09 28.87
CA PRO A 184 13.41 -0.63 29.06
C PRO A 184 13.41 -2.05 29.66
N MET A 185 12.30 -2.50 30.26
CA MET A 185 12.15 -3.83 30.85
C MET A 185 11.49 -4.83 29.91
N SER A 186 11.07 -4.41 28.72
CA SER A 186 10.43 -5.27 27.73
C SER A 186 11.41 -6.33 27.22
N THR A 187 11.09 -7.61 27.45
CA THR A 187 11.87 -8.79 27.00
C THR A 187 11.68 -9.12 25.51
N ARG A 188 11.52 -8.11 24.66
CA ARG A 188 11.31 -8.30 23.21
C ARG A 188 12.52 -8.97 22.58
N ARG A 189 12.26 -9.87 21.64
CA ARG A 189 13.31 -10.53 20.88
C ARG A 189 13.84 -9.58 19.81
N ILE A 190 15.11 -9.78 19.46
CA ILE A 190 15.70 -9.11 18.30
C ILE A 190 14.89 -9.51 17.06
N GLY A 191 14.45 -8.52 16.30
CA GLY A 191 13.63 -8.73 15.10
C GLY A 191 12.12 -8.56 15.31
N ASP A 192 11.64 -8.45 16.56
CA ASP A 192 10.22 -8.20 16.83
C ASP A 192 9.76 -6.83 16.31
N LEU A 193 8.50 -6.77 15.84
CA LEU A 193 7.88 -5.52 15.43
C LEU A 193 7.75 -4.59 16.65
N ARG A 194 8.26 -3.35 16.51
CA ARG A 194 8.21 -2.34 17.58
C ARG A 194 6.86 -1.63 17.58
N GLY A 195 5.88 -2.25 18.21
CA GLY A 195 4.57 -1.65 18.48
C GLY A 195 3.51 -2.72 18.69
N ILE A 196 2.24 -2.35 18.53
CA ILE A 196 1.11 -3.26 18.71
C ILE A 196 0.53 -3.59 17.33
N PRO A 197 0.66 -4.82 16.83
CA PRO A 197 0.02 -5.24 15.58
C PRO A 197 -1.49 -4.94 15.63
N LEU A 198 -2.01 -4.36 14.55
CA LEU A 198 -3.46 -4.08 14.43
C LEU A 198 -4.24 -5.36 14.16
N CYS A 199 -3.64 -6.29 13.42
CA CYS A 199 -4.18 -7.60 13.10
C CYS A 199 -3.03 -8.58 12.83
N HIS A 200 -3.36 -9.84 12.57
CA HIS A 200 -2.39 -10.79 12.05
C HIS A 200 -2.00 -10.35 10.63
N GLY A 201 -0.71 -10.06 10.46
CA GLY A 201 -0.12 -9.68 9.17
C GLY A 201 -0.08 -10.85 8.18
N ILE A 202 0.55 -10.64 7.03
CA ILE A 202 0.82 -11.72 6.08
C ILE A 202 2.28 -12.17 6.18
N GLU A 203 2.48 -13.42 5.82
CA GLU A 203 3.78 -14.06 5.66
C GLU A 203 3.72 -14.92 4.40
N CYS A 204 4.62 -14.68 3.45
CA CYS A 204 4.66 -15.39 2.19
C CYS A 204 6.07 -15.44 1.61
N THR A 205 6.29 -16.40 0.72
CA THR A 205 7.50 -16.49 -0.10
C THR A 205 7.17 -16.02 -1.51
N LEU A 206 8.05 -15.20 -2.08
CA LEU A 206 7.97 -14.71 -3.46
C LEU A 206 9.08 -15.32 -4.29
N GLU A 207 8.70 -16.02 -5.35
CA GLU A 207 9.63 -16.48 -6.36
C GLU A 207 10.19 -15.31 -7.18
N PRO A 208 11.31 -15.49 -7.90
CA PRO A 208 11.85 -14.47 -8.80
C PRO A 208 10.78 -13.94 -9.78
N GLY A 209 10.53 -12.63 -9.72
CA GLY A 209 9.56 -11.95 -10.59
C GLY A 209 8.12 -11.91 -10.06
N GLU A 210 7.83 -12.57 -8.94
CA GLU A 210 6.55 -12.40 -8.25
C GLU A 210 6.48 -11.10 -7.44
N ALA A 211 5.26 -10.66 -7.17
CA ALA A 211 5.00 -9.48 -6.36
C ALA A 211 3.80 -9.65 -5.42
N VAL A 212 3.89 -9.00 -4.25
CA VAL A 212 2.72 -8.77 -3.39
C VAL A 212 2.12 -7.41 -3.72
N ILE A 213 0.85 -7.40 -4.08
CA ILE A 213 0.04 -6.19 -4.18
C ILE A 213 -0.64 -5.94 -2.84
N ILE A 214 -0.62 -4.69 -2.38
CA ILE A 214 -1.39 -4.22 -1.24
C ILE A 214 -2.20 -3.01 -1.67
N ALA A 215 -3.51 -3.09 -1.52
CA ALA A 215 -4.44 -2.03 -1.94
C ALA A 215 -5.45 -1.70 -0.83
N SER A 216 -5.99 -0.48 -0.85
CA SER A 216 -7.12 -0.11 0.01
C SER A 216 -8.43 -0.60 -0.61
N ILE A 217 -9.22 -1.36 0.14
CA ILE A 217 -10.56 -1.79 -0.30
C ILE A 217 -11.47 -0.57 -0.23
N PRO A 218 -12.06 -0.16 -1.36
CA PRO A 218 -13.01 0.93 -1.35
C PRO A 218 -14.24 0.53 -0.55
N ARG A 219 -14.59 1.34 0.44
CA ARG A 219 -15.95 1.31 0.96
C ARG A 219 -16.87 2.00 -0.03
N LEU A 220 -18.13 1.60 0.00
CA LEU A 220 -19.26 2.37 -0.53
C LEU A 220 -19.33 3.72 0.20
N ARG A 221 -18.38 4.62 -0.07
CA ARG A 221 -18.54 6.03 0.23
C ARG A 221 -19.62 6.49 -0.74
N ARG A 222 -20.74 6.97 -0.20
CA ARG A 222 -21.83 7.55 -0.99
C ARG A 222 -21.19 8.50 -2.01
N GLY A 223 -21.59 8.35 -3.27
CA GLY A 223 -21.14 9.22 -4.36
C GLY A 223 -21.33 10.71 -4.02
N PRO A 224 -20.76 11.63 -4.81
CA PRO A 224 -20.94 13.06 -4.58
C PRO A 224 -22.42 13.34 -4.30
N SER A 225 -22.68 13.96 -3.15
CA SER A 225 -24.05 14.38 -2.79
C SER A 225 -24.60 15.13 -4.00
N PRO A 226 -25.78 14.79 -4.53
CA PRO A 226 -26.39 15.63 -5.54
C PRO A 226 -26.46 17.03 -4.93
N VAL A 227 -25.86 17.98 -5.63
CA VAL A 227 -26.06 19.40 -5.35
C VAL A 227 -27.56 19.58 -5.45
N THR A 228 -28.22 19.77 -4.31
CA THR A 228 -29.59 20.25 -4.29
C THR A 228 -29.53 21.64 -4.89
N GLU A 229 -29.84 21.73 -6.18
CA GLU A 229 -30.18 23.00 -6.81
C GLU A 229 -31.39 23.57 -6.05
N PRO A 230 -31.37 24.86 -5.69
CA PRO A 230 -32.45 25.45 -4.93
C PRO A 230 -33.68 25.62 -5.84
N ASP A 231 -34.73 24.89 -5.48
CA ASP A 231 -36.14 25.33 -5.41
C ASP A 231 -36.51 26.53 -6.30
N GLU A 232 -36.95 26.28 -7.53
CA GLU A 232 -37.89 27.16 -8.22
C GLU A 232 -39.30 26.58 -8.08
N ALA A 233 -40.06 27.22 -7.20
CA ALA A 233 -41.49 27.02 -7.03
C ALA A 233 -42.23 27.43 -8.32
N THR A 234 -42.97 26.49 -8.91
CA THR A 234 -44.13 26.84 -9.74
C THR A 234 -45.28 25.89 -9.45
N THR A 235 -46.26 26.43 -8.73
CA THR A 235 -47.65 26.00 -8.61
C THR A 235 -48.23 25.67 -9.98
N GLU A 236 -48.90 24.52 -10.13
CA GLU A 236 -50.13 24.39 -10.93
C GLU A 236 -50.83 23.05 -10.67
N GLU A 237 -52.10 23.00 -11.06
CA GLU A 237 -53.23 22.45 -10.33
C GLU A 237 -53.92 21.33 -11.15
N SER A 238 -54.46 20.33 -10.44
CA SER A 238 -55.57 19.43 -10.80
C SER A 238 -55.46 18.32 -11.87
N GLY A 239 -55.84 17.12 -11.43
CA GLY A 239 -56.45 16.05 -12.25
C GLY A 239 -56.57 14.72 -11.48
N PRO A 240 -57.78 14.18 -11.23
CA PRO A 240 -57.94 12.90 -10.55
C PRO A 240 -58.20 11.74 -11.55
N THR A 241 -57.51 10.62 -11.36
CA THR A 241 -57.93 9.32 -11.90
C THR A 241 -57.58 8.20 -10.92
N ALA A 242 -58.55 7.32 -10.75
CA ALA A 242 -58.59 6.26 -9.75
C ALA A 242 -57.84 4.98 -10.18
N ASP A 243 -57.56 4.18 -9.15
CA ASP A 243 -57.38 2.72 -9.13
C ASP A 243 -56.06 2.11 -9.63
N ALA A 244 -55.17 1.81 -8.67
CA ALA A 244 -54.52 0.50 -8.58
C ALA A 244 -54.01 0.32 -7.14
N SER A 245 -54.46 -0.76 -6.51
CA SER A 245 -54.00 -1.20 -5.19
C SER A 245 -52.52 -1.58 -5.25
N ASP A 246 -51.65 -0.72 -4.72
CA ASP A 246 -50.26 -1.02 -4.41
C ASP A 246 -50.11 -1.08 -2.89
N PRO A 247 -49.44 -2.10 -2.31
CA PRO A 247 -49.28 -2.18 -0.87
C PRO A 247 -48.46 -0.99 -0.40
N ALA A 248 -49.05 -0.19 0.49
CA ALA A 248 -48.39 0.93 1.15
C ALA A 248 -46.97 0.50 1.60
N PRO A 249 -45.90 1.23 1.22
CA PRO A 249 -44.60 0.97 1.77
C PRO A 249 -44.72 1.15 3.29
N VAL A 250 -44.46 0.06 4.02
CA VAL A 250 -44.36 0.10 5.47
C VAL A 250 -43.36 1.19 5.80
N ALA A 251 -43.86 2.32 6.31
CA ALA A 251 -43.06 3.39 6.88
C ALA A 251 -42.39 2.83 8.15
N GLY A 252 -41.30 2.10 7.94
CA GLY A 252 -40.62 1.30 8.94
C GLY A 252 -39.16 1.68 9.00
N ILE A 253 -38.78 2.18 10.17
CA ILE A 253 -37.42 2.48 10.63
C ILE A 253 -36.90 3.82 10.08
N GLY A 254 -36.94 4.83 10.95
CA GLY A 254 -36.53 6.19 10.66
C GLY A 254 -35.18 6.26 9.95
N ALA A 255 -35.19 6.94 8.81
CA ALA A 255 -34.00 7.41 8.12
C ALA A 255 -33.33 8.50 8.97
N GLY A 256 -32.75 8.10 10.11
CA GLY A 256 -31.81 8.94 10.83
C GLY A 256 -30.60 9.23 9.91
N PRO A 257 -29.91 10.35 10.10
CA PRO A 257 -28.74 10.68 9.30
C PRO A 257 -27.72 9.54 9.41
N VAL A 258 -27.47 8.86 8.30
CA VAL A 258 -26.43 7.82 8.20
C VAL A 258 -25.09 8.54 8.33
N ALA A 259 -24.49 8.47 9.52
CA ALA A 259 -23.16 9.01 9.73
C ALA A 259 -22.16 8.26 8.84
N PRO A 260 -21.22 8.97 8.17
CA PRO A 260 -20.20 8.32 7.37
C PRO A 260 -19.36 7.42 8.28
N LEU A 261 -19.08 6.20 7.80
CA LEU A 261 -18.23 5.27 8.53
C LEU A 261 -16.81 5.87 8.70
N PRO A 262 -16.17 5.69 9.85
CA PRO A 262 -14.78 6.08 10.04
C PRO A 262 -13.84 5.37 9.05
N PRO A 263 -12.70 5.97 8.67
CA PRO A 263 -11.77 5.36 7.74
C PRO A 263 -11.12 4.11 8.32
N THR A 264 -10.72 3.19 7.44
CA THR A 264 -9.94 2.01 7.82
C THR A 264 -8.44 2.34 7.95
N ALA A 265 -7.67 1.41 8.51
CA ALA A 265 -6.21 1.53 8.53
C ALA A 265 -5.62 1.61 7.12
N ALA A 266 -6.12 0.80 6.18
CA ALA A 266 -5.66 0.81 4.79
C ALA A 266 -5.93 2.15 4.08
N GLU A 267 -7.14 2.69 4.21
CA GLU A 267 -7.50 4.01 3.64
C GLU A 267 -6.57 5.11 4.18
N LEU A 268 -6.20 5.04 5.46
CA LEU A 268 -5.30 6.05 6.02
C LEU A 268 -3.83 5.93 5.58
N LEU A 269 -3.36 4.70 5.40
CA LEU A 269 -1.95 4.40 5.16
C LEU A 269 -1.58 4.39 3.67
N LEU A 270 -2.52 4.00 2.82
CA LEU A 270 -2.30 3.84 1.39
C LEU A 270 -2.78 5.07 0.61
N ASP A 271 -3.91 5.67 0.98
CA ASP A 271 -4.46 6.81 0.23
C ASP A 271 -3.67 8.09 0.52
N ASP A 272 -3.34 8.81 -0.55
CA ASP A 272 -2.58 10.06 -0.45
C ASP A 272 -3.47 11.22 0.00
N THR A 273 -2.97 12.06 0.89
CA THR A 273 -3.78 13.07 1.56
C THR A 273 -4.10 14.22 0.62
N GLY A 274 -5.38 14.40 0.32
CA GLY A 274 -5.90 15.61 -0.34
C GLY A 274 -6.54 15.39 -1.71
N VAL A 275 -6.27 14.28 -2.39
CA VAL A 275 -6.72 14.07 -3.79
C VAL A 275 -7.71 12.92 -3.95
N ARG A 276 -8.17 12.27 -2.85
CA ARG A 276 -9.04 11.06 -2.92
C ARG A 276 -8.47 9.96 -3.82
N ASN A 277 -7.17 9.96 -4.06
CA ASN A 277 -6.52 8.96 -4.88
C ASN A 277 -6.36 7.68 -4.08
N ARG A 278 -6.69 6.55 -4.71
CA ARG A 278 -6.57 5.24 -4.07
C ARG A 278 -5.12 4.79 -4.12
N GLY A 279 -4.60 4.42 -2.96
CA GLY A 279 -3.23 3.95 -2.85
C GLY A 279 -3.09 2.48 -3.23
N LEU A 280 -2.03 2.18 -3.99
CA LEU A 280 -1.59 0.83 -4.28
C LEU A 280 -0.08 0.74 -4.00
N MET A 281 0.31 -0.29 -3.28
CA MET A 281 1.72 -0.67 -3.12
C MET A 281 1.97 -1.98 -3.84
N VAL A 282 3.08 -2.06 -4.55
CA VAL A 282 3.58 -3.29 -5.16
C VAL A 282 4.93 -3.59 -4.55
N ILE A 283 5.03 -4.73 -3.88
CA ILE A 283 6.24 -5.21 -3.23
C ILE A 283 6.83 -6.31 -4.10
N THR A 284 8.06 -6.11 -4.56
CA THR A 284 8.83 -7.10 -5.31
C THR A 284 10.04 -7.52 -4.51
N GLY A 285 10.42 -8.79 -4.64
CA GLY A 285 11.66 -9.33 -4.09
C GLY A 285 12.68 -9.58 -5.18
N ARG A 286 13.94 -9.25 -4.91
CA ARG A 286 15.09 -9.69 -5.71
C ARG A 286 15.95 -10.60 -4.86
N PRO A 287 15.76 -11.92 -4.92
CA PRO A 287 16.57 -12.81 -4.11
C PRO A 287 18.05 -12.63 -4.46
N HIS A 288 18.91 -12.77 -3.46
CA HIS A 288 20.34 -12.83 -3.69
C HIS A 288 20.62 -14.03 -4.61
N PRO A 289 21.44 -13.88 -5.66
CA PRO A 289 21.78 -15.01 -6.51
C PRO A 289 22.33 -16.12 -5.63
N SER A 290 21.69 -17.29 -5.70
CA SER A 290 22.19 -18.50 -5.08
C SER A 290 23.50 -18.87 -5.78
N VAL A 291 24.50 -19.34 -5.03
CA VAL A 291 25.62 -20.04 -5.66
C VAL A 291 25.02 -21.35 -6.16
N GLY A 292 24.64 -21.41 -7.44
CA GLY A 292 23.97 -22.56 -8.01
C GLY A 292 24.70 -23.85 -7.63
N VAL A 293 23.94 -24.85 -7.19
CA VAL A 293 24.47 -26.22 -7.15
C VAL A 293 24.80 -26.54 -8.62
N PRO A 294 26.05 -26.89 -8.97
CA PRO A 294 26.37 -27.23 -10.34
C PRO A 294 25.44 -28.36 -10.79
N ASP A 295 24.83 -28.21 -11.97
CA ASP A 295 24.03 -29.26 -12.57
C ASP A 295 24.84 -30.56 -12.54
N ILE A 296 24.43 -31.50 -11.68
CA ILE A 296 24.98 -32.85 -11.71
C ILE A 296 24.36 -33.46 -12.95
N GLU A 297 25.08 -33.32 -14.06
CA GLU A 297 24.79 -34.00 -15.31
C GLU A 297 24.52 -35.48 -14.97
N PRO A 298 23.34 -36.05 -15.31
CA PRO A 298 23.06 -37.44 -15.00
C PRO A 298 24.13 -38.28 -15.68
N ALA A 299 24.90 -39.01 -14.86
CA ALA A 299 25.98 -39.87 -15.32
C ALA A 299 25.45 -40.72 -16.48
N ALA A 300 26.05 -40.54 -17.67
CA ALA A 300 25.70 -41.28 -18.86
C ALA A 300 25.61 -42.77 -18.52
N GLU A 301 24.46 -43.38 -18.80
CA GLU A 301 24.28 -44.81 -18.70
C GLU A 301 25.43 -45.49 -19.48
N PRO A 302 26.15 -46.45 -18.89
CA PRO A 302 27.20 -47.15 -19.61
C PRO A 302 26.54 -47.92 -20.75
N THR A 303 26.85 -47.50 -21.98
CA THR A 303 26.51 -48.21 -23.21
C THR A 303 27.02 -49.64 -23.10
N SER A 304 26.10 -50.58 -22.92
CA SER A 304 26.38 -52.01 -22.98
C SER A 304 26.71 -52.41 -24.42
N GLU A 305 27.97 -52.23 -24.82
CA GLU A 305 28.56 -52.99 -25.93
C GLU A 305 28.96 -54.39 -25.43
N ALA A 306 28.25 -55.40 -25.92
CA ALA A 306 28.71 -56.79 -26.04
C ALA A 306 27.94 -57.38 -27.23
N THR A 307 28.45 -57.33 -28.46
CA THR A 307 29.46 -58.22 -29.07
C THR A 307 29.17 -59.71 -28.92
N SER A 308 28.94 -60.33 -30.08
CA SER A 308 28.89 -61.77 -30.44
C SER A 308 27.58 -62.53 -30.28
#